data_AF-A0A2V5QKN8-F1
#
_entry.id   AF-A0A2V5QKN8-F1
#
_cell.length_a   1.000
_cell.length_b   1.000
_cell.length_c   1.000
_cell.angle_alpha   90.00
_cell.angle_beta   90.00
_cell.angle_gamma   90.00
#
_symmetry.space_group_name_H-M   'P 1'
#
loop_
_entity.id
_entity.type
_entity.pdbx_description
1 polymer ?
#
loop_
_entity_poly.entity_id
_entity_poly.type
_entity_poly.pdbx_seq_one_letter_code
_entity_poly.pdbx_strand_id
1 'polypeptide(L)' 'MGATAAQTIFGPSFRVTRERGKVLSSKLAPRVLATVHPSSLLRQTDEASREREYKHFVTDLRAALRAAGEE' A
#
# COMPACT_ATOMS: atom_id res chain seq x y z
N MET A 1 3.88 1.02 5.17
CA MET A 1 3.69 -0.26 4.45
C MET A 1 3.14 -1.28 5.43
N GLY A 2 2.02 -1.93 5.09
CA GLY A 2 1.32 -2.84 6.02
C GLY A 2 0.31 -2.14 6.94
N ALA A 3 -0.47 -2.96 7.67
CA ALA A 3 -1.61 -2.51 8.46
C ALA A 3 -1.23 -1.55 9.59
N THR A 4 -0.22 -1.90 10.40
CA THR A 4 0.23 -1.07 11.53
C THR A 4 0.60 0.33 11.09
N ALA A 5 1.50 0.46 10.10
CA ALA A 5 1.93 1.76 9.60
C ALA A 5 0.76 2.58 9.05
N ALA A 6 -0.16 1.96 8.30
CA ALA A 6 -1.29 2.68 7.75
C ALA A 6 -2.27 3.14 8.84
N GLN A 7 -2.52 2.32 9.86
CA GLN A 7 -3.37 2.67 10.99
C GLN A 7 -2.76 3.75 11.88
N THR A 8 -1.43 3.83 12.00
CA THR A 8 -0.76 4.94 12.68
C THR A 8 -1.07 6.29 12.01
N ILE A 9 -1.22 6.32 10.69
CA ILE A 9 -1.50 7.56 9.94
C ILE A 9 -3.00 7.86 9.87
N PHE A 10 -3.83 6.85 9.61
CA PHE A 10 -5.25 7.02 9.27
C PHE A 10 -6.24 6.53 10.35
N GLY A 11 -5.74 5.95 11.44
CA GLY A 11 -6.55 5.42 12.53
C GLY A 11 -6.86 3.92 12.43
N PRO A 12 -7.40 3.32 13.51
CA PRO A 12 -7.53 1.87 13.67
C PRO A 12 -8.54 1.22 12.71
N SER A 13 -9.48 2.00 12.16
CA SER A 13 -10.47 1.52 11.18
C SER A 13 -9.88 1.34 9.78
N PHE A 14 -8.67 1.86 9.51
CA PHE A 14 -8.06 1.80 8.18
C PHE A 14 -7.72 0.35 7.79
N ARG A 15 -8.12 -0.03 6.57
CA ARG A 15 -7.92 -1.39 6.02
C ARG A 15 -7.09 -1.33 4.76
N VAL A 16 -5.83 -1.73 4.86
CA VAL A 16 -4.87 -1.76 3.73
C VAL A 16 -5.40 -2.60 2.57
N THR A 17 -6.06 -3.72 2.82
CA THR A 17 -6.62 -4.57 1.75
C THR A 17 -7.70 -3.89 0.90
N ARG A 18 -8.38 -2.86 1.44
CA ARG A 18 -9.43 -2.09 0.73
C ARG A 18 -8.91 -0.77 0.15
N GLU A 19 -7.98 -0.13 0.86
CA GLU A 19 -7.52 1.22 0.56
C GLU A 19 -6.18 1.28 -0.17
N ARG A 20 -5.49 0.14 -0.36
CA ARG A 20 -4.19 0.11 -1.02
C ARG A 20 -4.23 0.68 -2.44
N GLY A 21 -3.12 1.32 -2.83
CA GLY A 21 -2.94 1.89 -4.17
C GLY A 21 -3.65 3.24 -4.38
N LYS A 22 -4.44 3.72 -3.42
CA LYS A 22 -5.07 5.04 -3.45
C LYS A 22 -4.14 6.10 -2.86
N VAL A 23 -4.06 7.25 -3.52
CA VAL A 23 -3.39 8.44 -2.98
C VAL A 23 -4.40 9.16 -2.09
N LEU A 24 -4.06 9.27 -0.80
CA LEU A 24 -4.88 9.90 0.22
C LEU A 24 -4.11 11.08 0.82
N SER A 25 -4.82 12.01 1.45
CA SER A 25 -4.20 13.04 2.27
C SER A 25 -4.28 12.69 3.75
N SER A 26 -3.36 13.22 4.55
CA SER A 26 -3.38 13.10 6.01
C SER A 26 -2.89 14.40 6.65
N LYS A 27 -2.99 14.50 7.98
CA LYS A 27 -2.41 15.63 8.72
C LYS A 27 -0.88 15.71 8.61
N LEU A 28 -0.22 14.62 8.23
CA LEU A 28 1.24 14.51 8.19
C LEU A 28 1.83 14.81 6.82
N ALA A 29 1.08 14.58 5.76
CA ALA A 29 1.50 14.86 4.38
C ALA A 29 0.29 14.98 3.46
N PRO A 30 0.36 15.85 2.43
CA PRO A 30 -0.73 16.02 1.46
C PRO A 30 -0.96 14.78 0.60
N ARG A 31 0.07 13.94 0.42
CA ARG A 31 0.00 12.70 -0.36
C ARG A 31 0.62 11.55 0.43
N VAL A 32 -0.19 10.54 0.69
CA VAL A 32 0.16 9.32 1.39
C VAL A 32 -0.49 8.16 0.65
N LEU A 33 0.28 7.13 0.35
CA LEU A 33 -0.22 5.90 -0.25
C LEU A 33 0.04 4.71 0.67
N ALA A 34 -1.01 3.96 0.98
CA ALA A 34 -0.90 2.70 1.70
C ALA A 34 -0.76 1.54 0.72
N THR A 35 0.00 0.52 1.11
CA THR A 35 0.13 -0.75 0.40
C THR A 35 0.43 -1.88 1.39
N VAL A 36 0.35 -3.13 0.93
CA VAL A 36 0.68 -4.34 1.70
C VAL A 36 2.14 -4.29 2.20
N HIS A 37 2.45 -5.07 3.23
CA HIS A 37 3.84 -5.20 3.67
C HIS A 37 4.57 -6.22 2.79
N PRO A 38 5.82 -6.00 2.36
CA PRO A 38 6.52 -6.94 1.48
C PRO A 38 6.60 -8.36 2.05
N SER A 39 6.72 -8.50 3.38
CA SER A 39 6.72 -9.83 4.02
C SER A 39 5.40 -10.60 3.89
N SER A 40 4.27 -9.96 3.55
CA SER A 40 3.03 -10.71 3.26
C SER A 40 3.05 -11.37 1.88
N LEU A 41 3.91 -10.90 0.97
CA LEU A 41 4.13 -11.55 -0.33
C LEU A 41 4.85 -12.90 -0.15
N LEU A 42 5.80 -12.95 0.79
CA LEU A 42 6.51 -14.19 1.15
C LEU A 42 5.63 -15.22 1.87
N ARG A 43 4.47 -14.79 2.36
CA ARG A 43 3.51 -15.63 3.11
C ARG A 43 2.29 -16.03 2.28
N GLN A 44 2.31 -15.79 0.97
CA GLN A 44 1.26 -16.29 0.08
C GLN A 44 1.28 -17.82 0.02
N THR A 45 0.11 -18.42 -0.17
CA THR A 45 -0.09 -19.88 -0.08
C THR A 45 0.54 -20.63 -1.25
N ASP A 46 0.63 -20.00 -2.41
CA ASP A 46 1.14 -20.61 -3.64
C ASP A 46 1.93 -19.61 -4.50
N GLU A 47 2.68 -20.12 -5.48
CA GLU A 47 3.49 -19.30 -6.38
C GLU A 47 2.63 -18.31 -7.18
N ALA A 48 1.50 -18.76 -7.71
CA ALA A 48 0.66 -17.93 -8.54
C ALA A 48 0.03 -16.78 -7.73
N SER A 49 -0.37 -17.02 -6.47
CA SER A 49 -0.80 -15.96 -5.56
C SER A 49 0.33 -15.00 -5.20
N ARG A 50 1.55 -15.50 -4.96
CA ARG A 50 2.73 -14.65 -4.76
C ARG A 50 2.99 -13.73 -5.94
N GLU A 51 3.00 -14.25 -7.16
CA GLU A 51 3.24 -13.46 -8.36
C GLU A 51 2.14 -12.40 -8.58
N ARG A 52 0.87 -12.78 -8.42
CA ARG A 52 -0.26 -11.83 -8.53
C ARG A 52 -0.12 -10.68 -7.53
N GLU A 53 0.09 -11.01 -6.26
CA GLU A 53 0.22 -10.00 -5.21
C GLU A 53 1.49 -9.17 -5.36
N TYR A 54 2.59 -9.75 -5.86
CA TYR A 54 3.80 -8.99 -6.20
C TYR A 54 3.53 -7.98 -7.32
N LYS A 55 2.85 -8.40 -8.41
CA LYS A 55 2.46 -7.48 -9.50
C LYS A 55 1.59 -6.35 -8.97
N HIS A 56 0.60 -6.69 -8.14
CA HIS A 56 -0.24 -5.69 -7.49
C HIS A 56 0.57 -4.73 -6.61
N PHE A 57 1.52 -5.23 -5.81
CA PHE A 57 2.39 -4.42 -4.97
C PHE A 57 3.23 -3.43 -5.78
N VAL A 58 3.83 -3.89 -6.88
CA VAL A 58 4.58 -3.03 -7.81
C VAL A 58 3.67 -1.95 -8.43
N THR A 59 2.42 -2.29 -8.76
CA THR A 59 1.44 -1.30 -9.26
C THR A 59 1.19 -0.19 -8.24
N ASP A 60 1.05 -0.51 -6.96
CA ASP A 60 0.88 0.50 -5.90
C ASP A 60 2.12 1.42 -5.80
N LEU A 61 3.33 0.85 -5.86
CA LEU A 61 4.56 1.63 -5.82
C LEU A 61 4.70 2.58 -7.01
N ARG A 62 4.31 2.13 -8.21
CA ARG A 62 4.24 3.00 -9.39
C ARG A 62 3.23 4.14 -9.23
N ALA A 63 2.10 3.88 -8.57
CA ALA A 63 1.13 4.92 -8.25
C ALA A 63 1.73 5.94 -7.27
N ALA A 64 2.47 5.49 -6.26
CA ALA A 64 3.18 6.39 -5.34
C ALA A 64 4.23 7.24 -6.06
N LEU A 65 4.99 6.66 -6.99
CA LEU A 65 5.98 7.39 -7.79
C LEU A 65 5.33 8.50 -8.63
N ARG A 66 4.22 8.20 -9.32
CA ARG A 66 3.46 9.21 -10.08
C ARG A 66 2.98 10.34 -9.17
N ALA A 67 2.37 9.99 -8.04
CA ALA A 67 1.89 10.96 -7.07
C ALA A 67 3.01 11.80 -6.44
N ALA A 68 4.24 11.32 -6.42
CA ALA A 68 5.39 12.09 -5.94
C ALA A 68 5.94 13.08 -6.98
N GLY A 69 5.73 12.81 -8.28
CA GLY A 69 6.22 13.64 -9.39
C GLY A 69 5.24 14.69 -9.91
N GLU A 70 4.00 14.69 -9.45
CA GLU A 70 3.01 15.73 -9.77
C GLU A 70 3.30 16.97 -8.90
N GLU A 71 3.77 18.09 -9.45
CA GLU A 71 3.94 19.34 -8.69
C GLU A 71 2.62 20.11 -8.54
#